data_AF-A0A955WLD3-F1
#
_entry.id   AF-A0A955WLD3-F1
#
_cell.length_a   1.000
_cell.length_b   1.000
_cell.length_c   1.000
_cell.angle_alpha   90.00
_cell.angle_beta   90.00
_cell.angle_gamma   90.00
#
_symmetry.space_group_name_H-M   'P 1'
#
loop_
_entity.id
_entity.type
_entity.pdbx_description
1 polymer ?
#
loop_
_entity_poly.entity_id
_entity_poly.type
_entity_poly.pdbx_seq_one_letter_code
_entity_poly.pdbx_strand_id
1 'polypeptide(L)'
;MQSDMPTPALLPPDEAYLGLDGAAADLEAARAVIIPFGLEATVSYGGGTAEGPAAILAASQETELFDEEYWFEPCHQYGVATLAPVP
;
A
#
# COMPACT_ATOMS: atom_id res chain seq x y z
N MET A 1 22.66 1.09 16.22
CA MET A 1 21.82 2.28 16.46
C MET A 1 20.56 2.18 15.61
N GLN A 2 19.75 1.14 15.86
CA GLN A 2 18.42 0.92 15.28
C GLN A 2 17.85 -0.28 16.03
N SER A 3 17.25 -0.06 17.20
CA SER A 3 16.69 -1.17 17.99
C SER A 3 15.49 -0.76 18.82
N ASP A 4 14.81 0.34 18.46
CA ASP A 4 13.68 0.84 19.23
C ASP A 4 12.62 1.58 18.38
N MET A 5 12.64 1.43 17.05
CA MET A 5 11.52 1.89 16.23
C MET A 5 10.42 0.82 16.31
N PRO A 6 9.21 1.15 16.76
CA PRO A 6 8.12 0.19 16.79
C PRO A 6 7.85 -0.31 15.37
N THR A 7 7.59 -1.61 15.23
CA THR A 7 7.15 -2.19 13.96
C THR A 7 5.92 -1.43 13.48
N PRO A 8 5.93 -0.86 12.26
CA PRO A 8 4.80 -0.11 11.76
C PRO A 8 3.58 -1.04 11.63
N ALA A 9 2.41 -0.54 12.01
CA ALA A 9 1.17 -1.28 11.82
C ALA A 9 0.88 -1.44 10.31
N LEU A 10 0.30 -2.57 9.95
CA LEU A 10 -0.14 -2.87 8.58
C LEU A 10 -1.66 -2.77 8.48
N LEU A 11 -2.16 -2.40 7.30
CA LEU A 11 -3.59 -2.53 6.99
C LEU A 11 -3.96 -4.00 6.75
N PRO A 12 -5.19 -4.41 7.09
CA PRO A 12 -5.71 -5.72 6.71
C PRO A 12 -5.93 -5.79 5.19
N PRO A 13 -6.01 -7.00 4.60
CA PRO A 13 -6.15 -7.18 3.15
C PRO A 13 -7.29 -6.38 2.52
N ASP A 14 -8.47 -6.36 3.13
CA ASP A 14 -9.66 -5.66 2.64
C ASP A 14 -9.56 -4.12 2.66
N GLU A 15 -8.52 -3.56 3.26
CA GLU A 15 -8.21 -2.13 3.26
C GLU A 15 -6.86 -1.81 2.59
N ALA A 16 -6.04 -2.83 2.30
CA ALA A 16 -4.69 -2.69 1.77
C ALA A 16 -4.68 -2.52 0.25
N TYR A 17 -3.54 -2.05 -0.26
CA TYR A 17 -3.31 -1.92 -1.70
C TYR A 17 -3.38 -3.30 -2.38
N LEU A 18 -4.13 -3.40 -3.48
CA LEU A 18 -4.40 -4.63 -4.24
C LEU A 18 -5.13 -5.75 -3.49
N GLY A 19 -5.55 -5.57 -2.24
CA GLY A 19 -6.37 -6.57 -1.56
C GLY A 19 -5.65 -7.87 -1.19
N LEU A 20 -4.31 -7.87 -1.16
CA LEU A 20 -3.51 -9.10 -1.05
C LEU A 20 -3.55 -9.71 0.36
N ASP A 21 -3.52 -11.04 0.43
CA ASP A 21 -3.47 -11.79 1.69
C ASP A 21 -2.24 -12.71 1.79
N GLY A 22 -2.10 -13.32 2.96
CA GLY A 22 -1.04 -14.30 3.23
C GLY A 22 0.38 -13.76 3.04
N ALA A 23 1.24 -14.55 2.40
CA ALA A 23 2.66 -14.21 2.22
C ALA A 23 2.90 -13.02 1.28
N ALA A 24 1.93 -12.69 0.42
CA ALA A 24 2.06 -11.57 -0.51
C ALA A 24 1.94 -10.20 0.19
N ALA A 25 1.39 -10.16 1.42
CA ALA A 25 1.21 -8.95 2.22
C ALA A 25 2.13 -8.89 3.46
N ASP A 26 3.07 -9.84 3.61
CA ASP A 26 3.99 -9.88 4.75
C ASP A 26 5.07 -8.80 4.66
N LEU A 27 5.25 -7.99 5.71
CA LEU A 27 6.18 -6.85 5.70
C LEU A 27 7.65 -7.26 5.56
N GLU A 28 8.05 -8.37 6.18
CA GLU A 28 9.46 -8.83 6.13
C GLU A 28 9.80 -9.46 4.77
N ALA A 29 8.84 -10.13 4.13
CA ALA A 29 9.00 -10.70 2.79
C ALA A 29 8.79 -9.68 1.65
N ALA A 30 8.04 -8.60 1.90
CA ALA A 30 7.67 -7.62 0.89
C ALA A 30 8.88 -6.86 0.34
N ARG A 31 8.99 -6.81 -0.99
CA ARG A 31 9.99 -5.99 -1.70
C ARG A 31 9.49 -4.59 -2.03
N ALA A 32 8.19 -4.36 -1.90
CA ALA A 32 7.56 -3.05 -2.02
C ALA A 32 6.70 -2.75 -0.79
N VAL A 33 6.79 -1.52 -0.28
CA VAL A 33 5.98 -1.05 0.85
C VAL A 33 5.22 0.19 0.43
N ILE A 34 3.90 0.13 0.54
CA ILE A 34 2.99 1.25 0.28
C ILE A 34 2.80 2.03 1.58
N ILE A 35 3.03 3.35 1.52
CA ILE A 35 2.85 4.28 2.63
C ILE A 35 1.76 5.27 2.25
N PRO A 36 0.51 5.07 2.70
CA PRO A 36 -0.56 6.04 2.47
C PRO A 36 -0.24 7.34 3.23
N PHE A 37 -0.08 8.44 2.49
CA PHE A 37 0.27 9.74 3.08
C PHE A 37 -0.54 10.88 2.46
N GLY A 38 -1.54 11.36 3.21
CA GLY A 38 -2.49 12.38 2.76
C GLY A 38 -1.96 13.81 2.86
N LEU A 39 -0.85 14.13 2.20
CA LEU A 39 -0.26 15.47 2.28
C LEU A 39 -1.14 16.52 1.60
N GLU A 40 -1.65 17.46 2.37
CA GLU A 40 -2.48 18.57 1.85
C GLU A 40 -2.05 19.97 2.36
N ALA A 41 -1.11 20.04 3.32
CA ALA A 41 -0.79 21.28 4.04
C ALA A 41 -0.37 22.48 3.15
N THR A 42 0.15 22.23 1.94
CA THR A 42 0.60 23.27 1.00
C THR A 42 -0.36 23.51 -0.16
N VAL A 43 -1.53 22.86 -0.18
CA VAL A 43 -2.50 23.02 -1.26
C VAL A 43 -3.13 24.41 -1.18
N SER A 44 -3.01 25.18 -2.26
CA SER A 44 -3.48 26.58 -2.32
C SER A 44 -4.77 26.79 -3.12
N TYR A 45 -5.25 25.76 -3.85
CA TYR A 45 -6.47 25.82 -4.65
C TYR A 45 -7.01 24.42 -4.92
N GLY A 46 -8.30 24.18 -4.67
CA GLY A 46 -8.93 22.86 -4.81
C GLY A 46 -8.36 21.84 -3.81
N GLY A 47 -9.10 21.55 -2.73
CA GLY A 47 -8.69 20.59 -1.70
C GLY A 47 -9.03 19.13 -2.03
N GLY A 48 -8.77 18.24 -1.08
CA GLY A 48 -9.09 16.80 -1.13
C GLY A 48 -7.90 15.90 -1.43
N THR A 49 -6.67 16.43 -1.52
CA THR A 49 -5.49 15.58 -1.78
C THR A 49 -5.17 14.66 -0.60
N ALA A 50 -5.60 15.01 0.62
CA ALA A 50 -5.52 14.13 1.78
C ALA A 50 -6.37 12.86 1.64
N GLU A 51 -7.44 12.91 0.84
CA GLU A 51 -8.34 11.79 0.57
C GLU A 51 -7.80 10.84 -0.52
N GLY A 52 -6.82 11.32 -1.31
CA GLY A 52 -6.23 10.58 -2.43
C GLY A 52 -5.73 9.18 -2.06
N PRO A 53 -4.92 9.01 -1.00
CA PRO A 53 -4.43 7.70 -0.60
C PRO A 53 -5.56 6.71 -0.30
N ALA A 54 -6.60 7.12 0.43
CA ALA A 54 -7.74 6.24 0.73
C ALA A 54 -8.51 5.85 -0.54
N ALA A 55 -8.70 6.80 -1.47
CA ALA A 55 -9.33 6.52 -2.76
C ALA A 55 -8.51 5.55 -3.63
N ILE A 56 -7.17 5.68 -3.64
CA ILE A 56 -6.27 4.77 -4.36
C ILE A 56 -6.32 3.37 -3.77
N LEU A 57 -6.29 3.23 -2.43
CA LEU A 57 -6.39 1.92 -1.78
C LEU A 57 -7.68 1.21 -2.16
N ALA A 58 -8.82 1.89 -2.06
CA ALA A 58 -10.12 1.34 -2.43
C ALA A 58 -10.19 0.94 -3.92
N ALA A 59 -9.70 1.78 -4.82
CA ALA A 59 -9.73 1.49 -6.26
C ALA A 59 -8.75 0.38 -6.67
N SER A 60 -7.61 0.26 -5.98
CA SER A 60 -6.55 -0.70 -6.35
C SER A 60 -7.02 -2.16 -6.30
N GLN A 61 -7.99 -2.49 -5.46
CA GLN A 61 -8.53 -3.84 -5.30
C GLN A 61 -9.28 -4.34 -6.55
N GLU A 62 -9.68 -3.45 -7.44
CA GLU A 62 -10.39 -3.79 -8.69
C GLU A 62 -9.42 -4.01 -9.87
N THR A 63 -8.10 -3.99 -9.64
CA THR A 63 -7.08 -4.13 -10.68
C THR A 63 -6.76 -5.59 -10.97
N GLU A 64 -6.60 -5.95 -12.25
CA GLU A 64 -6.07 -7.25 -12.65
C GLU A 64 -4.61 -7.40 -12.21
N LEU A 65 -4.28 -8.50 -11.52
CA LEU A 65 -2.96 -8.73 -10.94
C LEU A 65 -1.94 -9.34 -11.91
N PHE A 66 -2.43 -9.92 -13.01
CA PHE A 66 -1.60 -10.63 -13.98
C PHE A 66 -0.92 -9.68 -14.95
N ASP A 67 0.39 -9.86 -15.13
CA ASP A 67 1.17 -9.13 -16.13
C ASP A 67 1.39 -10.00 -17.37
N GLU A 68 0.88 -9.55 -18.52
CA GLU A 68 0.97 -10.29 -19.78
C GLU A 68 2.37 -10.26 -20.42
N GLU A 69 3.19 -9.24 -20.14
CA GLU A 69 4.52 -9.09 -20.73
C GLU A 69 5.49 -10.12 -20.14
N TYR A 70 5.42 -10.33 -18.82
CA TYR A 70 6.29 -11.26 -18.11
C TYR A 70 5.62 -12.57 -17.71
N TRP A 71 4.30 -12.69 -17.90
CA TRP A 71 3.51 -13.90 -17.71
C TRP A 71 3.44 -14.42 -16.27
N PHE A 72 3.29 -13.52 -15.29
CA PHE A 72 3.09 -13.85 -13.89
C PHE A 72 2.41 -12.70 -13.13
N GLU A 73 2.10 -12.90 -11.85
CA GLU A 73 1.54 -11.86 -10.96
C GLU A 73 2.66 -11.24 -10.10
N PRO A 74 3.11 -10.01 -10.39
CA PRO A 74 4.25 -9.40 -9.70
C PRO A 74 4.06 -9.25 -8.20
N CYS A 75 2.83 -8.94 -7.78
CA CYS A 75 2.45 -8.78 -6.38
C CYS A 75 2.67 -10.05 -5.56
N HIS A 76 2.39 -11.24 -6.11
CA HIS A 76 2.61 -12.52 -5.42
C HIS A 76 4.09 -12.95 -5.40
N GLN A 77 4.86 -12.59 -6.42
CA GLN A 77 6.29 -12.95 -6.49
C GLN A 77 7.17 -12.05 -5.64
N TYR A 78 6.85 -10.75 -5.58
CA TYR A 78 7.69 -9.76 -4.90
C TYR A 78 7.13 -9.31 -3.56
N GLY A 79 5.84 -9.50 -3.30
CA GLY A 79 5.18 -9.06 -2.08
C GLY A 79 4.99 -7.54 -2.01
N VAL A 80 3.83 -7.12 -1.55
CA VAL A 80 3.46 -5.71 -1.35
C VAL A 80 2.78 -5.56 0.00
N ALA A 81 3.45 -4.91 0.95
CA ALA A 81 2.87 -4.59 2.25
C ALA A 81 2.34 -3.16 2.27
N THR A 82 1.18 -2.94 2.91
CA THR A 82 0.60 -1.60 3.07
C THR A 82 0.60 -1.21 4.54
N LEU A 83 1.27 -0.10 4.87
CA LEU A 83 1.27 0.42 6.24
C LEU A 83 -0.07 1.07 6.57
N ALA A 84 -0.42 1.07 7.86
CA ALA A 84 -1.50 1.91 8.37
C ALA A 84 -1.23 3.40 8.04
N PRO A 85 -2.27 4.19 7.71
CA PRO A 85 -2.13 5.59 7.38
C PRO A 85 -1.36 6.36 8.46
N VAL A 86 -0.43 7.20 8.03
CA VAL A 86 0.28 8.11 8.93
C VAL A 86 -0.55 9.40 9.04
N PRO A 87 -0.76 9.93 10.26
CA PRO A 87 -1.50 11.19 10.47
C PRO A 87 -0.78 12.42 9.91
#